data_AF-A0A2S7Q4P5-F1
#
_entry.id   AF-A0A2S7Q4P5-F1
#
_cell.length_a   1.000
_cell.length_b   1.000
_cell.length_c   1.000
_cell.angle_alpha   90.00
_cell.angle_beta   90.00
_cell.angle_gamma   90.00
#
_symmetry.space_group_name_H-M   'P 1'
#
loop_
_entity.id
_entity.type
_entity.pdbx_description
1 polymer ?
#
loop_
_entity_poly.entity_id
_entity_poly.type
_entity_poly.pdbx_seq_one_letter_code
_entity_poly.pdbx_strand_id
1 'polypeptide(L)'
;MIQRVYNDWAFVLMEFDHLDYYTAMTRGGSFMFIRGLQALADESAIIKIFDYIPLAIGGTCAVTMYLILTILPGPIKDTNDVATADAVTAGSFLAGMQIARTVMAPFKGATVTTFVLMGREPQTFKSQHGDLWMALVEIRPRVAEGLLVYP
;
A
#
# COMPACT_ATOMS: atom_id res chain seq x y z
N MET A 1 -25.60 -2.89 -3.59
CA MET A 1 -24.67 -1.76 -3.49
C MET A 1 -23.28 -2.29 -3.78
N ILE A 2 -22.83 -2.20 -5.04
CA ILE A 2 -21.51 -2.70 -5.45
C ILE A 2 -20.51 -1.67 -4.93
N GLN A 3 -19.89 -1.92 -3.78
CA GLN A 3 -18.70 -1.17 -3.41
C GLN A 3 -17.67 -1.41 -4.52
N ARG A 4 -17.40 -0.38 -5.33
CA ARG A 4 -16.22 -0.30 -6.19
C ARG A 4 -15.00 -0.27 -5.25
N VAL A 5 -14.61 -1.43 -4.76
CA VAL A 5 -13.34 -1.59 -4.05
C VAL A 5 -12.27 -1.58 -5.14
N TYR A 6 -11.53 -0.49 -5.27
CA TYR A 6 -10.28 -0.51 -6.03
C TYR A 6 -9.47 -1.68 -5.49
N ASN A 7 -9.23 -2.64 -6.37
CA ASN A 7 -8.59 -3.87 -5.98
C ASN A 7 -7.10 -3.75 -6.32
N ASP A 8 -6.26 -3.61 -5.30
CA ASP A 8 -4.81 -3.52 -5.47
C ASP A 8 -4.25 -4.76 -6.24
N TRP A 9 -4.93 -5.92 -6.17
CA TRP A 9 -4.57 -7.14 -6.89
C TRP A 9 -4.77 -7.04 -8.41
N ALA A 10 -5.62 -6.14 -8.89
CA ALA A 10 -6.04 -6.07 -10.30
C ALA A 10 -4.87 -5.78 -11.24
N PHE A 11 -4.01 -4.83 -10.89
CA PHE A 11 -2.89 -4.42 -11.73
C PHE A 11 -1.88 -5.54 -11.97
N VAL A 12 -1.63 -6.35 -10.93
CA VAL A 12 -0.74 -7.50 -11.04
C VAL A 12 -1.34 -8.59 -11.94
N LEU A 13 -2.64 -8.81 -11.85
CA LEU A 13 -3.33 -9.80 -12.71
C LEU A 13 -3.51 -9.31 -14.15
N MET A 14 -3.64 -8.00 -14.37
CA MET A 14 -3.57 -7.44 -15.72
C MET A 14 -2.23 -7.76 -16.38
N GLU A 15 -1.13 -7.66 -15.63
CA GLU A 15 0.20 -7.95 -16.15
C GLU A 15 0.40 -9.45 -16.42
N PHE A 16 0.05 -10.32 -15.47
CA PHE A 16 0.26 -11.77 -15.63
C PHE A 16 -0.68 -12.44 -16.63
N ASP A 17 -1.94 -12.02 -16.69
CA ASP A 17 -2.97 -12.68 -17.51
C ASP A 17 -3.39 -11.86 -18.75
N HIS A 18 -2.76 -10.69 -18.97
CA HIS A 18 -3.07 -9.76 -20.07
C HIS A 18 -4.57 -9.43 -20.18
N LEU A 19 -5.21 -9.19 -19.03
CA LEU A 19 -6.64 -8.93 -18.92
C LEU A 19 -6.96 -7.44 -18.92
N ASP A 20 -8.15 -7.07 -19.40
CA ASP A 20 -8.72 -5.75 -19.18
C ASP A 20 -8.93 -5.48 -17.69
N TYR A 21 -8.78 -4.21 -17.26
CA TYR A 21 -8.89 -3.80 -15.86
C TYR A 21 -10.16 -4.29 -15.16
N TYR A 22 -11.30 -4.23 -15.85
CA TYR A 22 -12.58 -4.65 -15.28
C TYR A 22 -12.63 -6.17 -15.00
N THR A 23 -12.08 -6.95 -15.93
CA THR A 23 -11.97 -8.41 -15.81
C THR A 23 -10.95 -8.80 -14.74
N ALA A 24 -9.81 -8.09 -14.69
CA ALA A 24 -8.78 -8.31 -13.69
C ALA A 24 -9.25 -7.94 -12.27
N MET A 25 -10.03 -6.86 -12.11
CA MET A 25 -10.56 -6.42 -10.82
C MET A 25 -11.50 -7.47 -10.21
N THR A 26 -12.44 -7.98 -11.02
CA THR A 26 -13.41 -8.99 -10.58
C THR A 26 -12.74 -10.31 -10.29
N ARG A 27 -11.88 -10.80 -11.21
CA ARG A 27 -11.14 -12.04 -11.03
C ARG A 27 -10.17 -11.97 -9.85
N GLY A 28 -9.47 -10.85 -9.67
CA GLY A 28 -8.49 -10.71 -8.59
C GLY A 28 -9.10 -10.74 -7.20
N GLY A 29 -10.28 -10.13 -7.04
CA GLY A 29 -11.00 -10.18 -5.77
C GLY A 29 -11.39 -11.61 -5.44
N SER A 30 -12.02 -12.30 -6.39
CA SER A 30 -12.41 -13.70 -6.23
C SER A 30 -11.21 -14.62 -6.02
N PHE A 31 -10.12 -14.43 -6.78
CA PHE A 31 -8.90 -15.23 -6.71
C PHE A 31 -8.25 -15.18 -5.32
N MET A 32 -8.12 -13.97 -4.76
CA MET A 32 -7.52 -13.76 -3.43
C MET A 32 -8.46 -14.15 -2.30
N PHE A 33 -9.77 -13.99 -2.49
CA PHE A 33 -10.78 -14.40 -1.52
C PHE A 33 -10.87 -15.93 -1.38
N ILE A 34 -10.93 -16.66 -2.50
CA ILE A 34 -11.02 -18.12 -2.51
C ILE A 34 -9.81 -18.76 -1.81
N ARG A 35 -8.62 -18.18 -1.95
CA ARG A 35 -7.38 -18.66 -1.34
C ARG A 35 -7.15 -18.16 0.10
N GLY A 36 -8.04 -17.33 0.64
CA GLY A 36 -7.91 -16.77 1.99
C GLY A 36 -6.81 -15.70 2.15
N LEU A 37 -6.07 -15.39 1.07
CA LEU A 37 -4.99 -14.41 1.07
C LEU A 37 -5.50 -12.98 1.30
N GLN A 38 -6.73 -12.68 0.89
CA GLN A 38 -7.33 -11.38 1.15
C GLN A 38 -7.47 -11.11 2.66
N ALA A 39 -7.89 -12.10 3.44
CA ALA A 39 -7.98 -11.97 4.90
C ALA A 39 -6.60 -11.79 5.55
N LEU A 40 -5.58 -12.48 5.03
CA LEU A 40 -4.20 -12.31 5.49
C LEU A 40 -3.67 -10.89 5.23
N ALA A 41 -3.93 -10.34 4.05
CA ALA A 41 -3.52 -8.99 3.69
C ALA A 41 -4.26 -7.91 4.50
N ASP A 42 -5.56 -8.11 4.75
CA ASP A 42 -6.38 -7.16 5.50
C ASP A 42 -6.00 -7.11 6.98
N GLU A 43 -5.72 -8.26 7.59
CA GLU A 43 -5.34 -8.35 9.00
C GLU A 43 -3.90 -7.94 9.27
N SER A 44 -2.97 -8.26 8.36
CA SER A 44 -1.58 -7.79 8.48
C SER A 44 -1.47 -6.27 8.31
N ALA A 45 -2.51 -5.62 7.76
CA ALA A 45 -2.57 -4.20 7.46
C ALA A 45 -1.38 -3.67 6.63
N ILE A 46 -0.57 -4.55 6.05
CA ILE A 46 0.72 -4.18 5.44
C ILE A 46 0.53 -3.29 4.22
N ILE A 47 -0.52 -3.56 3.44
CA ILE A 47 -0.88 -2.77 2.27
C ILE A 47 -1.40 -1.38 2.69
N LYS A 48 -2.18 -1.32 3.78
CA LYS A 48 -2.72 -0.07 4.33
C LYS A 48 -1.64 0.83 4.89
N ILE A 49 -0.59 0.26 5.48
CA ILE A 49 0.56 1.02 6.01
C ILE A 49 1.21 1.87 4.92
N PHE A 50 1.33 1.36 3.69
CA PHE A 50 1.90 2.14 2.58
C PHE A 50 1.05 3.36 2.19
N ASP A 51 -0.25 3.35 2.48
CA ASP A 51 -1.14 4.49 2.22
C ASP A 51 -1.11 5.53 3.36
N TYR A 52 -0.84 5.09 4.60
CA TYR A 52 -0.76 5.98 5.78
C TYR A 52 0.60 6.65 5.98
N ILE A 53 1.71 5.99 5.61
CA ILE A 53 3.05 6.57 5.78
C ILE A 53 3.19 7.93 5.04
N PRO A 54 2.72 8.09 3.79
CA PRO A 54 2.78 9.38 3.11
C PRO A 54 2.01 10.49 3.81
N LEU A 55 0.90 10.15 4.48
CA LEU A 55 0.15 11.12 5.29
C LEU A 55 0.96 11.58 6.50
N ALA A 56 1.61 10.66 7.21
CA ALA A 56 2.48 11.00 8.33
C ALA A 56 3.65 11.89 7.90
N ILE A 57 4.33 11.53 6.79
CA ILE A 57 5.45 12.31 6.25
C ILE A 57 4.98 13.70 5.82
N GLY A 58 3.87 13.80 5.09
CA GLY A 58 3.27 15.08 4.72
C GLY A 58 2.97 15.95 5.94
N GLY A 59 2.39 15.36 6.99
CA GLY A 59 2.13 16.03 8.27
C GLY A 59 3.41 16.55 8.93
N THR A 60 4.48 15.74 9.00
CA THR A 60 5.77 16.18 9.53
C THR A 60 6.38 17.32 8.73
N CYS A 61 6.29 17.28 7.39
CA CYS A 61 6.74 18.37 6.53
C CYS A 61 5.97 19.66 6.80
N ALA A 62 4.65 19.59 6.93
CA ALA A 62 3.80 20.74 7.23
C ALA A 62 4.15 21.37 8.59
N VAL A 63 4.26 20.55 9.63
CA VAL A 63 4.62 21.02 10.98
C VAL A 63 6.01 21.64 10.98
N THR A 64 6.98 21.01 10.31
CA THR A 64 8.33 21.55 10.20
C THR A 64 8.34 22.89 9.46
N MET A 65 7.61 23.01 8.35
CA MET A 65 7.53 24.25 7.60
C MET A 65 6.86 25.37 8.40
N TYR A 66 5.79 25.05 9.11
CA TYR A 66 5.13 25.99 10.01
C TYR A 66 6.07 26.50 11.12
N LEU A 67 6.84 25.61 11.75
CA LEU A 67 7.83 25.98 12.75
C LEU A 67 8.95 26.86 12.16
N ILE A 68 9.42 26.54 10.94
CA ILE A 68 10.43 27.37 10.26
C ILE A 68 9.89 28.78 10.02
N LEU A 69 8.68 28.90 9.47
CA LEU A 69 8.07 30.19 9.14
C LEU A 69 7.75 31.05 10.37
N THR A 70 7.47 30.43 11.52
CA THR A 70 7.14 31.14 12.77
C THR A 70 8.37 31.49 13.61
N ILE A 71 9.42 30.65 13.58
CA ILE A 71 10.60 30.82 14.45
C ILE A 71 11.73 31.57 13.75
N LEU A 72 12.06 31.26 12.49
CA LEU A 72 13.19 31.89 11.81
C LEU A 72 12.88 33.32 11.35
N PRO A 73 13.83 34.26 11.47
CA PRO A 73 13.67 35.61 10.92
C PRO A 73 13.60 35.55 9.39
N GLY A 74 12.66 36.30 8.81
CA GLY A 74 12.39 36.30 7.37
C GLY A 74 11.16 37.13 7.01
N PRO A 75 10.97 37.44 5.72
CA PRO A 75 9.96 38.39 5.26
C PRO A 75 8.54 38.02 5.66
N ILE A 76 8.22 36.73 5.76
CA ILE A 76 6.90 36.23 6.17
C ILE A 76 6.64 36.51 7.66
N LYS A 77 7.65 36.27 8.52
CA LYS A 77 7.57 36.54 9.95
C LYS A 77 7.54 38.04 10.24
N ASP A 78 8.36 38.81 9.54
CA ASP A 78 8.52 40.25 9.76
C ASP A 78 7.30 41.05 9.25
N THR A 79 6.65 40.58 8.19
CA THR A 79 5.43 41.19 7.63
C THR A 79 4.15 40.61 8.24
N ASN A 80 4.26 39.53 9.03
CA ASN A 80 3.15 38.76 9.58
C ASN A 80 2.12 38.34 8.50
N ASP A 81 2.62 37.95 7.32
CA ASP A 81 1.78 37.56 6.19
C ASP A 81 1.29 36.12 6.35
N VAL A 82 0.14 36.01 7.03
CA VAL A 82 -0.49 34.72 7.37
C VAL A 82 -0.93 33.96 6.11
N ALA A 83 -1.38 34.66 5.06
CA ALA A 83 -1.90 34.02 3.86
C ALA A 83 -0.79 33.29 3.08
N THR A 84 0.37 33.93 2.94
CA THR A 84 1.54 33.31 2.30
C THR A 84 2.11 32.19 3.17
N ALA A 85 2.12 32.34 4.51
CA ALA A 85 2.56 31.31 5.43
C ALA A 85 1.72 30.02 5.34
N ASP A 86 0.39 30.17 5.29
CA ASP A 86 -0.54 29.05 5.16
C ASP A 86 -0.40 28.35 3.81
N ALA A 87 -0.27 29.11 2.72
CA ALA A 87 -0.07 28.57 1.38
C ALA A 87 1.21 27.74 1.26
N VAL A 88 2.32 28.24 1.82
CA VAL A 88 3.61 27.54 1.80
C VAL A 88 3.57 26.30 2.69
N THR A 89 2.90 26.37 3.84
CA THR A 89 2.71 25.22 4.74
C THR A 89 1.88 24.13 4.07
N ALA A 90 0.76 24.48 3.44
CA ALA A 90 -0.07 23.55 2.67
C ALA A 90 0.70 22.97 1.46
N GLY A 91 1.49 23.79 0.77
CA GLY A 91 2.37 23.34 -0.32
C GLY A 91 3.39 22.31 0.14
N SER A 92 4.01 22.53 1.31
CA SER A 92 4.98 21.59 1.88
C SER A 92 4.35 20.25 2.28
N PHE A 93 3.11 20.27 2.79
CA PHE A 93 2.33 19.06 3.09
C PHE A 93 2.12 18.22 1.83
N LEU A 94 1.63 18.84 0.76
CA LEU A 94 1.33 18.17 -0.49
C LEU A 94 2.62 17.66 -1.15
N ALA A 95 3.69 18.48 -1.18
CA ALA A 95 4.97 18.08 -1.74
C ALA A 95 5.55 16.85 -1.01
N GLY A 96 5.62 16.91 0.32
CA GLY A 96 6.11 15.80 1.14
C GLY A 96 5.29 14.52 0.96
N MET A 97 3.95 14.65 0.94
CA MET A 97 3.05 13.52 0.71
C MET A 97 3.25 12.89 -0.68
N GLN A 98 3.36 13.69 -1.73
CA GLN A 98 3.50 13.18 -3.09
C GLN A 98 4.84 12.47 -3.30
N ILE A 99 5.93 13.03 -2.76
CA ILE A 99 7.25 12.38 -2.79
C ILE A 99 7.19 11.03 -2.06
N ALA A 100 6.61 11.00 -0.86
CA ALA A 100 6.47 9.78 -0.10
C ALA A 100 5.62 8.72 -0.82
N ARG A 101 4.53 9.12 -1.49
CA ARG A 101 3.70 8.22 -2.31
C ARG A 101 4.49 7.60 -3.45
N THR A 102 5.27 8.40 -4.18
CA THR A 102 6.11 7.89 -5.28
C THR A 102 7.14 6.88 -4.79
N VAL A 103 7.75 7.12 -3.62
CA VAL A 103 8.71 6.19 -3.02
C VAL A 103 8.04 4.90 -2.53
N MET A 104 6.83 4.99 -1.97
CA MET A 104 6.11 3.83 -1.42
C MET A 104 5.41 2.97 -2.50
N ALA A 105 5.11 3.54 -3.67
CA ALA A 105 4.47 2.85 -4.78
C ALA A 105 5.15 1.52 -5.19
N PRO A 106 6.49 1.45 -5.41
CA PRO A 106 7.14 0.19 -5.75
C PRO A 106 7.06 -0.85 -4.63
N PHE A 107 7.12 -0.45 -3.37
CA PHE A 107 7.00 -1.37 -2.24
C PHE A 107 5.59 -1.98 -2.16
N LYS A 108 4.55 -1.14 -2.29
CA LYS A 108 3.16 -1.61 -2.36
C LYS A 108 2.99 -2.58 -3.53
N GLY A 109 3.51 -2.24 -4.71
CA GLY A 109 3.49 -3.11 -5.89
C GLY A 109 4.18 -4.46 -5.67
N ALA A 110 5.38 -4.46 -5.07
CA ALA A 110 6.12 -5.69 -4.78
C ALA A 110 5.40 -6.60 -3.77
N THR A 111 4.81 -6.01 -2.72
CA THR A 111 4.00 -6.75 -1.75
C THR A 111 2.81 -7.40 -2.45
N VAL A 112 2.03 -6.62 -3.20
CA VAL A 112 0.84 -7.14 -3.91
C VAL A 112 1.24 -8.26 -4.87
N THR A 113 2.33 -8.10 -5.60
CA THR A 113 2.86 -9.10 -6.54
C THR A 113 3.24 -10.41 -5.84
N THR A 114 3.90 -10.31 -4.68
CA THR A 114 4.29 -11.49 -3.88
C THR A 114 3.06 -12.28 -3.43
N PHE A 115 2.03 -11.61 -2.93
CA PHE A 115 0.79 -12.24 -2.51
C PHE A 115 0.06 -12.94 -3.67
N VAL A 116 0.05 -12.33 -4.86
CA VAL A 116 -0.54 -12.97 -6.06
C VAL A 116 0.27 -14.19 -6.48
N LEU A 117 1.61 -14.11 -6.48
CA LEU A 117 2.48 -15.24 -6.80
C LEU A 117 2.34 -16.40 -5.80
N MET A 118 2.23 -16.10 -4.50
CA MET A 118 1.94 -17.09 -3.47
C MET A 118 0.63 -17.84 -3.75
N GLY A 119 -0.39 -17.14 -4.26
CA GLY A 119 -1.65 -17.76 -4.65
C GLY A 119 -1.55 -18.56 -5.95
N ARG A 120 -0.76 -18.11 -6.92
CA ARG A 120 -0.68 -18.72 -8.26
C ARG A 120 0.17 -19.99 -8.28
N GLU A 121 1.27 -20.01 -7.53
CA GLU A 121 2.21 -21.14 -7.50
C GLU A 121 2.62 -21.51 -6.06
N PRO A 122 1.69 -22.06 -5.25
CA PRO A 122 1.95 -22.34 -3.84
C PRO A 122 3.04 -23.41 -3.63
N GLN A 123 3.22 -24.32 -4.59
CA GLN A 123 4.28 -25.35 -4.54
C GLN A 123 5.68 -24.75 -4.75
N THR A 124 5.80 -23.81 -5.68
CA THR A 124 7.04 -23.05 -5.89
C THR A 124 7.37 -22.24 -4.64
N PHE A 125 6.38 -21.58 -4.05
CA PHE A 125 6.54 -20.84 -2.80
C PHE A 125 7.01 -21.74 -1.64
N LYS A 126 6.39 -22.91 -1.45
CA LYS A 126 6.78 -23.86 -0.41
C LYS A 126 8.19 -24.44 -0.61
N SER A 127 8.60 -24.68 -1.86
CA SER A 127 9.91 -25.26 -2.17
C SER A 127 11.04 -24.23 -2.08
N GLN A 128 10.81 -22.99 -2.53
CA GLN A 128 11.83 -21.92 -2.53
C GLN A 128 11.90 -21.15 -1.21
N HIS A 129 10.78 -21.05 -0.49
CA HIS A 129 10.63 -20.26 0.74
C HIS A 129 9.97 -21.10 1.86
N GLY A 130 10.58 -22.24 2.18
CA GLY A 130 10.05 -23.19 3.16
C GLY A 130 9.97 -22.65 4.59
N ASP A 131 10.85 -21.71 4.95
CA ASP A 131 10.83 -20.97 6.22
C ASP A 131 9.59 -20.07 6.35
N LEU A 132 9.31 -19.27 5.32
CA LEU A 132 8.12 -18.43 5.24
C LEU A 132 6.83 -19.27 5.19
N TRP A 133 6.87 -20.42 4.52
CA TRP A 133 5.75 -21.36 4.53
C TRP A 133 5.46 -21.89 5.94
N MET A 134 6.48 -22.29 6.69
CA MET A 134 6.29 -22.75 8.06
C MET A 134 5.75 -21.64 8.98
N ALA A 135 6.27 -20.42 8.85
CA ALA A 135 5.73 -19.27 9.58
C ALA A 135 4.26 -18.99 9.21
N LEU A 136 3.90 -19.11 7.93
CA LEU A 136 2.51 -18.97 7.47
C LEU A 136 1.60 -20.04 8.09
N VAL A 137 2.06 -21.29 8.14
CA VAL A 137 1.32 -22.41 8.75
C VAL A 137 1.12 -22.19 10.25
N GLU A 138 2.13 -21.66 10.95
CA GLU A 138 2.06 -21.37 12.39
C GLU A 138 1.09 -20.22 12.71
N ILE A 139 1.19 -19.11 11.98
CA ILE A 139 0.38 -17.92 12.26
C ILE A 139 -1.05 -18.09 11.72
N ARG A 140 -1.21 -18.71 10.54
CA ARG A 140 -2.50 -18.82 9.82
C ARG A 140 -2.65 -20.13 9.06
N PRO A 141 -2.94 -21.25 9.74
CA PRO A 141 -3.06 -22.56 9.12
C PRO A 141 -4.16 -22.62 8.04
N ARG A 142 -5.28 -21.90 8.24
CA ARG A 142 -6.40 -21.86 7.27
C ARG A 142 -6.01 -21.27 5.91
N VAL A 143 -5.06 -20.33 5.87
CA VAL A 143 -4.57 -19.75 4.61
C VAL A 143 -3.66 -20.75 3.91
N ALA A 144 -2.79 -21.43 4.66
CA ALA A 144 -1.94 -22.48 4.12
C ALA A 144 -2.76 -23.66 3.56
N GLU A 145 -3.84 -24.06 4.22
CA GLU A 145 -4.80 -25.06 3.71
C GLU A 145 -5.47 -24.58 2.42
N GLY A 146 -5.96 -23.33 2.39
CA GLY A 146 -6.58 -22.75 1.19
C GLY A 146 -5.65 -22.70 -0.02
N LEU A 147 -4.36 -22.45 0.20
CA LEU A 147 -3.32 -22.50 -0.84
C LEU A 147 -3.03 -23.90 -1.37
N LEU A 148 -3.23 -24.95 -0.56
CA LEU A 148 -2.97 -26.33 -0.98
C LEU A 148 -4.18 -26.99 -1.67
N VAL A 149 -5.40 -26.53 -1.38
CA VAL A 149 -6.65 -27.10 -1.93
C VAL A 149 -6.93 -26.64 -3.36
N TYR A 150 -6.48 -25.44 -3.74
CA TYR A 150 -6.69 -24.85 -5.07
C TYR A 150 -5.35 -24.58 -5.77
N PRO A 151 -4.71 -25.61 -6.38
CA PRO A 151 -3.50 -25.44 -7.18
C PRO A 151 -3.73 -24.55 -8.41
#